data_AF-A0A2A3YKE4-F1
#
_entry.id   AF-A0A2A3YKE4-F1
#
_cell.length_a   1.000
_cell.length_b   1.000
_cell.length_c   1.000
_cell.angle_alpha   90.00
_cell.angle_beta   90.00
_cell.angle_gamma   90.00
#
_symmetry.space_group_name_H-M   'P 1'
#
loop_
_entity.id
_entity.type
_entity.pdbx_description
1 polymer ?
#
loop_
_entity_poly.entity_id
_entity_poly.type
_entity_poly.pdbx_seq_one_letter_code
_entity_poly.pdbx_strand_id
1 'polypeptide(L)'
;MTTTDATTSTTTSAQPRRALRLGVAGPVGTGKSSTIASLCRALADEFRIGVITNDIYTDEDARFLRAEGVLPEERIRAVETGACPHTAIRDDVTMNLLAVEDLERDFDPLDIVLVESGGDNLTATFSPSLVDAQLFVLDVAGGGDVARKGGPGIGRADLLVVNKIDLAPYVDVDVEQMLADATDAREGRAVLGVSRKQPETVEVLGQWVRDMHSTFREGGHTPQDPGPMAPHFHADESGEGGYVHSHDEGEPAHQH
;
A
#
# COMPACT_ATOMS: atom_id res chain seq x y z
N MET A 1 -25.39 18.24 -58.23
CA MET A 1 -25.82 18.07 -56.83
C MET A 1 -24.82 17.14 -56.17
N THR A 2 -23.89 17.75 -55.45
CA THR A 2 -22.85 17.11 -54.64
C THR A 2 -23.44 16.78 -53.27
N THR A 3 -23.35 15.52 -52.85
CA THR A 3 -23.56 15.12 -51.45
C THR A 3 -22.26 14.55 -50.94
N THR A 4 -21.59 15.35 -50.10
CA THR A 4 -20.42 14.95 -49.32
C THR A 4 -20.94 14.44 -47.98
N ASP A 5 -20.75 13.15 -47.70
CA ASP A 5 -21.07 12.56 -46.40
C ASP A 5 -19.89 12.84 -45.45
N ALA A 6 -20.14 13.60 -44.39
CA ALA A 6 -19.16 13.92 -43.37
C ALA A 6 -19.25 12.87 -42.25
N THR A 7 -18.38 11.87 -42.33
CA THR A 7 -18.17 10.91 -41.23
C THR A 7 -17.56 11.66 -40.06
N THR A 8 -18.37 11.90 -39.02
CA THR A 8 -17.92 12.53 -37.78
C THR A 8 -17.19 11.47 -36.97
N SER A 9 -15.86 11.52 -37.00
CA SER A 9 -14.97 10.75 -36.12
C SER A 9 -15.15 11.24 -34.69
N THR A 10 -15.86 10.47 -33.86
CA THR A 10 -15.86 10.63 -32.41
C THR A 10 -14.48 10.28 -31.90
N THR A 11 -13.65 11.31 -31.69
CA THR A 11 -12.37 11.17 -31.00
C THR A 11 -12.70 11.02 -29.52
N THR A 12 -12.76 9.79 -29.02
CA THR A 12 -12.76 9.53 -27.57
C THR A 12 -11.46 10.12 -27.03
N SER A 13 -11.55 11.26 -26.33
CA SER A 13 -10.41 11.85 -25.65
C SER A 13 -9.89 10.82 -24.64
N ALA A 14 -8.75 10.21 -24.92
CA ALA A 14 -8.07 9.36 -23.96
C ALA A 14 -7.84 10.18 -22.70
N GLN A 15 -8.40 9.72 -21.57
CA GLN A 15 -8.14 10.31 -20.26
C GLN A 15 -6.61 10.43 -20.07
N PRO A 16 -6.11 11.54 -19.51
CA PRO A 16 -4.69 11.70 -19.25
C PRO A 16 -4.18 10.52 -18.42
N ARG A 17 -3.11 9.89 -18.91
CA ARG A 17 -2.61 8.60 -18.43
C ARG A 17 -1.75 8.80 -17.19
N ARG A 18 -2.37 8.92 -16.01
CA ARG A 18 -1.63 8.96 -14.74
C ARG A 18 -1.05 7.59 -14.37
N ALA A 19 0.04 7.59 -13.61
CA ALA A 19 0.65 6.37 -13.09
C ALA A 19 -0.28 5.71 -12.06
N LEU A 20 -0.16 4.38 -11.91
CA LEU A 20 -0.69 3.69 -10.74
C LEU A 20 0.13 4.12 -9.51
N ARG A 21 -0.50 4.74 -8.52
CA ARG A 21 0.14 5.09 -7.25
C ARG A 21 -0.09 3.96 -6.26
N LEU A 22 0.97 3.25 -5.89
CA LEU A 22 0.90 2.07 -5.04
C LEU A 22 1.56 2.35 -3.68
N GLY A 23 0.75 2.38 -2.63
CA GLY A 23 1.22 2.58 -1.27
C GLY A 23 1.87 1.33 -0.68
N VAL A 24 2.95 1.49 0.07
CA VAL A 24 3.60 0.41 0.83
C VAL A 24 3.68 0.82 2.29
N ALA A 25 2.78 0.26 3.11
CA ALA A 25 2.67 0.54 4.54
C ALA A 25 3.09 -0.65 5.39
N GLY A 26 3.32 -0.41 6.69
CA GLY A 26 3.57 -1.45 7.67
C GLY A 26 4.53 -1.04 8.80
N PRO A 27 4.68 -1.93 9.81
CA PRO A 27 5.56 -1.70 10.96
C PRO A 27 7.00 -1.35 10.62
N VAL A 28 7.63 -0.64 11.56
CA VAL A 28 9.07 -0.36 11.51
C VAL A 28 9.82 -1.68 11.39
N GLY A 29 10.74 -1.76 10.44
CA GLY A 29 11.60 -2.92 10.27
C GLY A 29 10.99 -4.11 9.53
N THR A 30 9.73 -4.07 9.06
CA THR A 30 9.14 -5.20 8.28
C THR A 30 9.71 -5.37 6.89
N GLY A 31 10.50 -4.40 6.43
CA GLY A 31 11.24 -4.46 5.18
C GLY A 31 10.53 -3.79 4.00
N LYS A 32 9.70 -2.77 4.24
CA LYS A 32 9.02 -1.96 3.20
C LYS A 32 9.97 -1.48 2.09
N SER A 33 11.02 -0.73 2.42
CA SER A 33 12.03 -0.28 1.46
C SER A 33 12.74 -1.46 0.76
N SER A 34 12.97 -2.60 1.43
CA SER A 34 13.50 -3.81 0.78
C SER A 34 12.51 -4.48 -0.18
N THR A 35 11.22 -4.46 0.13
CA THR A 35 10.15 -4.93 -0.75
C THR A 35 10.03 -4.04 -1.98
N ILE A 36 10.13 -2.72 -1.81
CA ILE A 36 10.19 -1.75 -2.92
C ILE A 36 11.41 -2.03 -3.80
N ALA A 37 12.60 -2.25 -3.23
CA ALA A 37 13.79 -2.57 -4.01
C ALA A 37 13.62 -3.87 -4.82
N SER A 38 13.01 -4.91 -4.23
CA SER A 38 12.67 -6.15 -4.92
C SER A 38 11.70 -5.94 -6.08
N LEU A 39 10.64 -5.14 -5.87
CA LEU A 39 9.68 -4.78 -6.92
C LEU A 39 10.33 -4.00 -8.06
N CYS A 40 11.11 -2.95 -7.75
CA CYS A 40 11.82 -2.18 -8.76
C CYS A 40 12.73 -3.07 -9.60
N ARG A 41 13.50 -3.96 -8.97
CA ARG A 41 14.38 -4.89 -9.68
C ARG A 41 13.63 -5.86 -10.59
N ALA A 42 12.45 -6.31 -10.20
CA ALA A 42 11.65 -7.25 -10.97
C ALA A 42 10.87 -6.57 -12.13
N LEU A 43 10.57 -5.27 -11.99
CA LEU A 43 9.59 -4.59 -12.85
C LEU A 43 10.16 -3.43 -13.68
N ALA A 44 11.38 -2.95 -13.41
CA ALA A 44 11.94 -1.77 -14.06
C ALA A 44 12.21 -1.94 -15.58
N ASP A 45 12.34 -3.19 -16.06
CA ASP A 45 12.47 -3.48 -17.50
C ASP A 45 11.11 -3.39 -18.23
N GLU A 46 10.00 -3.44 -17.51
CA GLU A 46 8.63 -3.44 -18.05
C GLU A 46 7.90 -2.11 -17.80
N PHE A 47 8.18 -1.45 -16.67
CA PHE A 47 7.49 -0.25 -16.22
C PHE A 47 8.47 0.89 -15.94
N ARG A 48 8.04 2.13 -16.25
CA ARG A 48 8.72 3.33 -15.76
C ARG A 48 8.26 3.61 -14.34
N ILE A 49 9.14 3.33 -13.38
CA ILE A 49 8.84 3.40 -11.94
C ILE A 49 9.48 4.65 -11.32
N GLY A 50 8.71 5.34 -10.48
CA GLY A 50 9.20 6.33 -9.52
C GLY A 50 8.94 5.89 -8.08
N VAL A 51 9.72 6.39 -7.13
CA VAL A 51 9.56 6.09 -5.70
C VAL A 51 9.54 7.36 -4.87
N ILE A 52 8.56 7.46 -3.99
CA ILE A 52 8.51 8.42 -2.88
C ILE A 52 8.72 7.65 -1.57
N THR A 53 9.72 8.01 -0.79
CA THR A 53 9.87 7.50 0.59
C THR A 53 9.45 8.59 1.57
N ASN A 54 8.60 8.24 2.51
CA ASN A 54 8.18 9.12 3.59
C ASN A 54 8.84 8.70 4.90
N ASP A 55 9.51 9.63 5.56
CA ASP A 55 10.01 9.43 6.92
C ASP A 55 9.85 10.75 7.72
N ILE A 56 9.97 10.66 9.04
CA ILE A 56 9.71 11.77 9.94
C ILE A 56 10.85 12.79 9.89
N TYR A 57 12.10 12.32 9.93
CA TYR A 57 13.27 13.19 10.15
C TYR A 57 14.50 12.86 9.28
N THR A 58 14.44 11.81 8.45
CA THR A 58 15.61 11.34 7.71
C THR A 58 15.27 10.99 6.26
N ASP A 59 16.29 10.86 5.43
CA ASP A 59 16.21 10.34 4.06
C ASP A 59 16.80 8.92 3.97
N GLU A 60 16.88 8.18 5.08
CA GLU A 60 17.58 6.89 5.16
C GLU A 60 16.98 5.85 4.20
N ASP A 61 15.65 5.77 4.08
CA ASP A 61 14.98 4.86 3.14
C ASP A 61 15.30 5.22 1.68
N ALA A 62 15.35 6.51 1.33
CA ALA A 62 15.77 6.95 -0.01
C ALA A 62 17.24 6.61 -0.28
N ARG A 63 18.13 6.82 0.70
CA ARG A 63 19.55 6.47 0.58
C ARG A 63 19.74 4.96 0.41
N PHE A 64 19.01 4.17 1.18
CA PHE A 64 18.98 2.71 1.04
C PHE A 64 18.59 2.31 -0.38
N LEU A 65 17.49 2.84 -0.91
CA LEU A 65 17.02 2.52 -2.27
C LEU A 65 17.98 2.96 -3.37
N ARG A 66 18.62 4.14 -3.23
CA ARG A 66 19.65 4.60 -4.17
C ARG A 66 20.87 3.68 -4.14
N ALA A 67 21.31 3.27 -2.95
CA ALA A 67 22.44 2.35 -2.79
C ALA A 67 22.16 0.95 -3.35
N GLU A 68 20.90 0.49 -3.34
CA GLU A 68 20.47 -0.74 -4.00
C GLU A 68 20.60 -0.68 -5.54
N GLY A 69 20.69 0.52 -6.12
CA GLY A 69 20.92 0.73 -7.56
C GLY A 69 19.80 0.20 -8.45
N VAL A 70 18.57 0.11 -7.92
CA VAL A 70 17.42 -0.50 -8.61
C VAL A 70 16.72 0.44 -9.58
N LEU A 71 16.96 1.75 -9.49
CA LEU A 71 16.43 2.80 -10.37
C LEU A 71 17.46 3.94 -10.48
N PRO A 72 17.36 4.80 -11.53
CA PRO A 72 18.07 6.08 -11.53
C PRO A 72 17.76 6.89 -10.27
N GLU A 73 18.77 7.45 -9.62
CA GLU A 73 18.64 8.09 -8.31
C GLU A 73 17.62 9.24 -8.30
N GLU A 74 17.52 9.96 -9.42
CA GLU A 74 16.60 11.08 -9.62
C GLU A 74 15.12 10.68 -9.60
N ARG A 75 14.82 9.38 -9.76
CA ARG A 75 13.46 8.82 -9.66
C ARG A 75 13.09 8.40 -8.23
N ILE A 76 13.98 8.57 -7.27
CA ILE A 76 13.76 8.25 -5.84
C ILE A 76 13.80 9.57 -5.06
N ARG A 77 12.65 10.00 -4.52
CA ARG A 77 12.55 11.23 -3.72
C ARG A 77 12.17 10.92 -2.28
N ALA A 78 12.84 11.60 -1.35
CA ALA A 78 12.50 11.56 0.06
C ALA A 78 11.55 12.72 0.40
N VAL A 79 10.60 12.45 1.28
CA VAL A 79 9.75 13.46 1.93
C VAL A 79 9.96 13.33 3.44
N GLU A 80 10.65 14.32 4.01
CA GLU A 80 10.77 14.47 5.46
C GLU A 80 9.57 15.26 5.98
N THR A 81 8.66 14.58 6.67
CA THR A 81 7.35 15.15 6.97
C THR A 81 7.31 15.95 8.27
N GLY A 82 8.22 15.67 9.21
CA GLY A 82 8.19 16.23 10.55
C GLY A 82 6.92 15.89 11.34
N ALA A 83 6.09 14.96 10.85
CA ALA A 83 4.78 14.62 11.37
C ALA A 83 4.70 13.14 11.75
N CYS A 84 3.67 12.77 12.51
CA CYS A 84 3.36 11.37 12.75
C CYS A 84 3.13 10.65 11.39
N PRO A 85 3.67 9.43 11.17
CA PRO A 85 3.59 8.77 9.87
C PRO A 85 2.14 8.64 9.36
N HIS A 86 1.19 8.35 10.25
CA HIS A 86 -0.25 8.31 9.91
C HIS A 86 -0.75 9.63 9.30
N THR A 87 -0.41 10.78 9.90
CA THR A 87 -0.87 12.08 9.42
C THR A 87 -0.41 12.31 7.98
N ALA A 88 0.86 12.02 7.70
CA ALA A 88 1.46 12.32 6.40
C ALA A 88 0.92 11.46 5.23
N ILE A 89 0.32 10.31 5.51
CA ILE A 89 -0.22 9.40 4.47
C ILE A 89 -1.74 9.32 4.45
N ARG A 90 -2.42 9.80 5.50
CA ARG A 90 -3.87 9.67 5.65
C ARG A 90 -4.57 11.01 5.86
N ASP A 91 -4.17 11.76 6.88
CA ASP A 91 -4.94 12.91 7.36
C ASP A 91 -4.55 14.23 6.65
N ASP A 92 -3.26 14.42 6.37
CA ASP A 92 -2.70 15.50 5.55
C ASP A 92 -1.65 14.95 4.60
N VAL A 93 -2.10 14.57 3.40
CA VAL A 93 -1.25 13.97 2.36
C VAL A 93 -0.55 14.98 1.49
N THR A 94 -0.70 16.28 1.75
CA THR A 94 -0.34 17.36 0.82
C THR A 94 1.13 17.28 0.39
N MET A 95 2.05 17.07 1.34
CA MET A 95 3.49 17.00 1.02
C MET A 95 3.84 15.80 0.14
N ASN A 96 3.26 14.63 0.44
CA ASN A 96 3.48 13.42 -0.35
C ASN A 96 2.83 13.54 -1.73
N LEU A 97 1.61 14.08 -1.81
CA LEU A 97 0.90 14.27 -3.06
C LEU A 97 1.65 15.23 -3.99
N LEU A 98 2.13 16.37 -3.48
CA LEU A 98 2.96 17.31 -4.24
C LEU A 98 4.25 16.64 -4.74
N ALA A 99 4.91 15.84 -3.90
CA ALA A 99 6.12 15.13 -4.30
C ALA A 99 5.85 14.09 -5.41
N VAL A 100 4.72 13.38 -5.34
CA VAL A 100 4.26 12.46 -6.39
C VAL A 100 3.97 13.20 -7.69
N GLU A 101 3.21 14.29 -7.64
CA GLU A 101 2.85 15.09 -8.83
C GLU A 101 4.07 15.73 -9.50
N ASP A 102 5.01 16.23 -8.72
CA ASP A 102 6.28 16.75 -9.23
C ASP A 102 7.13 15.63 -9.86
N LEU A 103 7.12 14.42 -9.27
CA LEU A 103 7.85 13.28 -9.82
C LEU A 103 7.23 12.80 -11.14
N GLU A 104 5.91 12.70 -11.19
CA GLU A 104 5.16 12.35 -12.42
C GLU A 104 5.42 13.38 -13.52
N ARG A 105 5.45 14.68 -13.19
CA ARG A 105 5.73 15.75 -14.15
C ARG A 105 7.16 15.69 -14.69
N ASP A 106 8.15 15.47 -13.84
CA ASP A 106 9.56 15.53 -14.22
C ASP A 106 10.01 14.28 -15.00
N PHE A 107 9.31 13.16 -14.84
CA PHE A 107 9.61 11.88 -15.49
C PHE A 107 8.46 11.34 -16.34
N ASP A 108 7.60 12.22 -16.86
CA ASP A 108 6.48 11.81 -17.71
C ASP A 108 6.98 11.07 -18.97
N PRO A 109 6.44 9.87 -19.27
CA PRO A 109 5.44 9.16 -18.50
C PRO A 109 6.02 8.24 -17.42
N LEU A 110 5.39 8.19 -16.25
CA LEU A 110 5.53 7.08 -15.30
C LEU A 110 4.37 6.10 -15.47
N ASP A 111 4.65 4.81 -15.24
CA ASP A 111 3.63 3.76 -15.23
C ASP A 111 3.20 3.44 -13.79
N ILE A 112 4.15 3.46 -12.85
CA ILE A 112 3.92 3.19 -11.42
C ILE A 112 4.69 4.19 -10.57
N VAL A 113 4.06 4.72 -9.52
CA VAL A 113 4.73 5.43 -8.43
C VAL A 113 4.53 4.64 -7.14
N LEU A 114 5.63 4.14 -6.56
CA LEU A 114 5.61 3.50 -5.25
C LEU A 114 5.71 4.57 -4.16
N VAL A 115 4.82 4.54 -3.17
CA VAL A 115 4.82 5.48 -2.05
C VAL A 115 5.02 4.70 -0.76
N GLU A 116 6.21 4.77 -0.18
CA GLU A 116 6.51 4.16 1.11
C GLU A 116 5.99 5.03 2.25
N SER A 117 5.31 4.45 3.24
CA SER A 117 5.00 5.15 4.47
C SER A 117 6.20 5.18 5.43
N GLY A 118 6.23 6.15 6.34
CA GLY A 118 7.03 6.01 7.56
C GLY A 118 6.63 4.73 8.30
N GLY A 119 7.56 4.11 9.02
CA GLY A 119 7.25 2.91 9.80
C GLY A 119 6.26 3.21 10.93
N ASP A 120 5.14 2.49 10.96
CA ASP A 120 4.07 2.70 11.93
C ASP A 120 3.30 1.41 12.24
N ASN A 121 2.46 1.39 13.27
CA ASN A 121 1.83 0.18 13.76
C ASN A 121 0.80 -0.45 12.77
N LEU A 122 0.10 -1.49 13.24
CA LEU A 122 -0.87 -2.28 12.45
C LEU A 122 -2.06 -1.48 11.85
N THR A 123 -2.21 -0.20 12.22
CA THR A 123 -3.30 0.67 11.74
C THR A 123 -2.94 1.54 10.55
N ALA A 124 -1.69 1.50 10.07
CA ALA A 124 -1.28 2.35 8.95
C ALA A 124 -2.09 2.06 7.69
N THR A 125 -2.68 3.11 7.13
CA THR A 125 -3.51 3.09 5.93
C THR A 125 -3.29 4.37 5.16
N PHE A 126 -3.34 4.29 3.83
CA PHE A 126 -3.23 5.46 2.97
C PHE A 126 -4.58 6.12 2.70
N SER A 127 -4.57 7.42 2.47
CA SER A 127 -5.70 8.13 1.89
C SER A 127 -5.89 7.73 0.41
N PRO A 128 -7.13 7.50 -0.05
CA PRO A 128 -7.46 7.38 -1.47
C PRO A 128 -7.05 8.59 -2.32
N SER A 129 -6.83 9.75 -1.69
CA SER A 129 -6.34 10.95 -2.38
C SER A 129 -4.85 10.86 -2.72
N LEU A 130 -4.10 9.97 -2.07
CA LEU A 130 -2.65 9.80 -2.26
C LEU A 130 -2.32 8.58 -3.11
N VAL A 131 -2.94 7.42 -2.83
CA VAL A 131 -2.64 6.15 -3.52
C VAL A 131 -3.90 5.50 -4.08
N ASP A 132 -3.72 4.68 -5.11
CA ASP A 132 -4.78 3.92 -5.75
C ASP A 132 -5.00 2.58 -5.11
N ALA A 133 -3.92 1.89 -4.76
CA ALA A 133 -3.92 0.59 -4.11
C ALA A 133 -2.84 0.59 -3.02
N GLN A 134 -2.95 -0.32 -2.05
CA GLN A 134 -1.99 -0.42 -0.95
C GLN A 134 -1.54 -1.86 -0.66
N LEU A 135 -0.24 -1.99 -0.41
CA LEU A 135 0.39 -3.15 0.20
C LEU A 135 0.58 -2.87 1.69
N PHE A 136 0.27 -3.87 2.51
CA PHE A 136 0.63 -3.86 3.92
C PHE A 136 1.67 -4.93 4.20
N VAL A 137 2.84 -4.53 4.68
CA VAL A 137 4.00 -5.41 4.89
C VAL A 137 4.12 -5.76 6.36
N LEU A 138 3.83 -7.01 6.68
CA LEU A 138 4.20 -7.68 7.92
C LEU A 138 5.47 -8.51 7.70
N ASP A 139 6.04 -9.05 8.77
CA ASP A 139 7.11 -10.03 8.64
C ASP A 139 7.02 -11.12 9.72
N VAL A 140 7.57 -12.29 9.43
CA VAL A 140 7.50 -13.45 10.32
C VAL A 140 8.18 -13.25 11.67
N ALA A 141 9.20 -12.38 11.78
CA ALA A 141 9.88 -12.08 13.03
C ALA A 141 9.01 -11.25 14.00
N GLY A 142 7.90 -10.67 13.53
CA GLY A 142 6.87 -10.08 14.38
C GLY A 142 6.05 -11.10 15.16
N GLY A 143 6.14 -12.39 14.81
CA GLY A 143 5.36 -13.48 15.40
C GLY A 143 4.11 -13.84 14.55
N GLY A 144 3.79 -15.14 14.51
CA GLY A 144 2.66 -15.64 13.71
C GLY A 144 1.29 -15.17 14.18
N ASP A 145 1.18 -14.68 15.43
CA ASP A 145 -0.06 -14.11 15.98
C ASP A 145 -0.41 -12.74 15.40
N VAL A 146 0.56 -12.00 14.86
CA VAL A 146 0.35 -10.66 14.31
C VAL A 146 -0.64 -10.68 13.16
N ALA A 147 -0.62 -11.72 12.34
CA ALA A 147 -1.58 -11.91 11.24
C ALA A 147 -3.05 -11.92 11.73
N ARG A 148 -3.30 -12.44 12.94
CA ARG A 148 -4.65 -12.55 13.53
C ARG A 148 -5.13 -11.29 14.24
N LYS A 149 -4.24 -10.34 14.54
CA LYS A 149 -4.58 -9.11 15.29
C LYS A 149 -5.53 -8.20 14.50
N GLY A 150 -5.64 -8.38 13.19
CA GLY A 150 -6.52 -7.59 12.34
C GLY A 150 -6.15 -6.11 12.37
N GLY A 151 -7.17 -5.26 12.25
CA GLY A 151 -7.00 -3.81 12.14
C GLY A 151 -7.01 -3.33 10.69
N PRO A 152 -7.09 -2.01 10.47
CA PRO A 152 -7.36 -1.47 9.15
C PRO A 152 -6.22 -1.72 8.15
N GLY A 153 -4.96 -1.74 8.57
CA GLY A 153 -3.84 -2.08 7.70
C GLY A 153 -3.89 -3.54 7.22
N ILE A 154 -4.11 -4.49 8.14
CA ILE A 154 -4.22 -5.91 7.81
C ILE A 154 -5.50 -6.22 7.05
N GLY A 155 -6.66 -5.68 7.45
CA GLY A 155 -7.96 -6.07 6.89
C GLY A 155 -8.31 -5.39 5.57
N ARG A 156 -7.83 -4.15 5.36
CA ARG A 156 -8.29 -3.27 4.25
C ARG A 156 -7.27 -3.09 3.13
N ALA A 157 -6.04 -3.58 3.29
CA ALA A 157 -5.05 -3.51 2.20
C ALA A 157 -5.41 -4.42 1.02
N ASP A 158 -5.14 -3.98 -0.20
CA ASP A 158 -5.36 -4.77 -1.41
C ASP A 158 -4.49 -6.03 -1.42
N LEU A 159 -3.29 -5.93 -0.85
CA LEU A 159 -2.40 -7.06 -0.62
C LEU A 159 -1.76 -6.99 0.76
N LEU A 160 -1.84 -8.09 1.51
CA LEU A 160 -0.98 -8.31 2.67
C LEU A 160 0.26 -9.09 2.25
N VAL A 161 1.43 -8.56 2.56
CA VAL A 161 2.72 -9.24 2.37
C VAL A 161 3.22 -9.73 3.72
N VAL A 162 3.39 -11.04 3.87
CA VAL A 162 4.13 -11.64 4.98
C VAL A 162 5.58 -11.80 4.53
N ASN A 163 6.42 -10.85 4.89
CA ASN A 163 7.81 -10.75 4.43
C ASN A 163 8.76 -11.61 5.27
N LYS A 164 9.98 -11.78 4.77
CA LYS A 164 11.09 -12.50 5.41
C LYS A 164 10.76 -13.95 5.75
N ILE A 165 9.95 -14.63 4.91
CA ILE A 165 9.54 -16.02 5.19
C ILE A 165 10.72 -17.00 5.32
N ASP A 166 11.90 -16.64 4.79
CA ASP A 166 13.15 -17.38 5.01
C ASP A 166 13.61 -17.41 6.47
N LEU A 167 13.12 -16.49 7.31
CA LEU A 167 13.48 -16.41 8.72
C LEU A 167 12.62 -17.29 9.62
N ALA A 168 11.52 -17.85 9.10
CA ALA A 168 10.56 -18.62 9.89
C ALA A 168 11.18 -19.74 10.75
N PRO A 169 12.17 -20.53 10.27
CA PRO A 169 12.83 -21.55 11.09
C PRO A 169 13.64 -21.03 12.27
N TYR A 170 13.94 -19.72 12.30
CA TYR A 170 14.73 -19.08 13.36
C TYR A 170 13.87 -18.35 14.40
N VAL A 171 12.57 -18.23 14.16
CA VAL A 171 11.62 -17.51 15.01
C VAL A 171 10.41 -18.36 15.39
N ASP A 172 10.46 -19.68 15.12
CA ASP A 172 9.43 -20.66 15.45
C ASP A 172 8.03 -20.30 14.90
N VAL A 173 7.99 -19.78 13.67
CA VAL A 173 6.74 -19.46 12.96
C VAL A 173 6.47 -20.46 11.85
N ASP A 174 5.26 -21.01 11.82
CA ASP A 174 4.74 -21.75 10.68
C ASP A 174 4.20 -20.76 9.64
N VAL A 175 4.88 -20.67 8.49
CA VAL A 175 4.51 -19.74 7.42
C VAL A 175 3.15 -20.10 6.82
N GLU A 176 2.87 -21.39 6.60
CA GLU A 176 1.61 -21.82 5.99
C GLU A 176 0.44 -21.47 6.90
N GLN A 177 0.58 -21.72 8.20
CA GLN A 177 -0.44 -21.34 9.18
C GLN A 177 -0.61 -19.82 9.27
N MET A 178 0.48 -19.04 9.26
CA MET A 178 0.40 -17.58 9.31
C MET A 178 -0.32 -17.00 8.07
N LEU A 179 -0.08 -17.58 6.89
CA LEU A 179 -0.77 -17.18 5.65
C LEU A 179 -2.25 -17.54 5.68
N ALA A 180 -2.61 -18.73 6.19
CA ALA A 180 -3.99 -19.14 6.37
C ALA A 180 -4.73 -18.21 7.35
N ASP A 181 -4.14 -17.96 8.52
CA ASP A 181 -4.67 -17.05 9.54
C ASP A 181 -4.89 -15.63 8.99
N ALA A 182 -3.92 -15.12 8.24
CA ALA A 182 -4.03 -13.83 7.59
C ALA A 182 -5.15 -13.79 6.54
N THR A 183 -5.30 -14.86 5.76
CA THR A 183 -6.35 -14.97 4.72
C THR A 183 -7.73 -14.99 5.37
N ASP A 184 -7.89 -15.74 6.46
CA ASP A 184 -9.13 -15.80 7.24
C ASP A 184 -9.47 -14.44 7.87
N ALA A 185 -8.49 -13.79 8.50
CA ALA A 185 -8.64 -12.44 9.07
C ALA A 185 -8.97 -11.36 8.02
N ARG A 186 -8.72 -11.67 6.74
CA ARG A 186 -8.94 -10.81 5.57
C ARG A 186 -10.12 -11.25 4.71
N GLU A 187 -10.96 -12.18 5.18
CA GLU A 187 -12.14 -12.66 4.45
C GLU A 187 -11.81 -13.17 3.03
N GLY A 188 -10.64 -13.80 2.87
CA GLY A 188 -10.18 -14.34 1.58
C GLY A 188 -9.46 -13.35 0.67
N ARG A 189 -9.22 -12.08 1.10
CA ARG A 189 -8.40 -11.14 0.30
C ARG A 189 -6.95 -11.61 0.21
N ALA A 190 -6.27 -11.19 -0.85
CA ALA A 190 -4.92 -11.66 -1.20
C ALA A 190 -3.90 -11.52 -0.06
N VAL A 191 -3.14 -12.59 0.17
CA VAL A 191 -2.00 -12.65 1.08
C VAL A 191 -0.85 -13.36 0.37
N LEU A 192 0.36 -12.81 0.43
CA LEU A 192 1.55 -13.41 -0.17
C LEU A 192 2.66 -13.55 0.86
N GLY A 193 3.26 -14.75 0.93
CA GLY A 193 4.53 -14.97 1.60
C GLY A 193 5.68 -14.56 0.69
N VAL A 194 6.54 -13.67 1.15
CA VAL A 194 7.65 -13.13 0.34
C VAL A 194 8.98 -13.22 1.10
N SER A 195 10.03 -13.58 0.39
CA SER A 195 11.40 -13.38 0.82
C SER A 195 12.24 -12.89 -0.33
N ARG A 196 12.99 -11.80 -0.12
CA ARG A 196 13.98 -11.32 -1.10
C ARG A 196 15.07 -12.35 -1.45
N LYS A 197 15.24 -13.41 -0.63
CA LYS A 197 16.19 -14.50 -0.87
C LYS A 197 15.61 -15.64 -1.72
N GLN A 198 14.31 -15.57 -2.01
CA GLN A 198 13.54 -16.58 -2.73
C GLN A 198 12.92 -15.92 -3.97
N PRO A 199 13.65 -15.85 -5.11
CA PRO A 199 13.25 -15.08 -6.30
C PRO A 199 11.84 -15.42 -6.81
N GLU A 200 11.41 -16.67 -6.68
CA GLU A 200 10.07 -17.14 -7.05
C GLU A 200 8.97 -16.41 -6.28
N THR A 201 9.20 -16.06 -5.01
CA THR A 201 8.23 -15.32 -4.20
C THR A 201 8.17 -13.84 -4.58
N VAL A 202 9.30 -13.28 -5.02
CA VAL A 202 9.36 -11.92 -5.56
C VAL A 202 8.65 -11.85 -6.91
N GLU A 203 8.78 -12.88 -7.74
CA GLU A 203 8.05 -12.96 -9.02
C GLU A 203 6.54 -13.02 -8.82
N VAL A 204 6.05 -13.78 -7.84
CA VAL A 204 4.62 -13.81 -7.50
C VAL A 204 4.13 -12.43 -7.05
N LEU A 205 4.93 -11.71 -6.25
CA LEU A 205 4.62 -10.33 -5.87
C LEU A 205 4.62 -9.39 -7.09
N GLY A 206 5.60 -9.52 -7.99
CA GLY A 206 5.66 -8.77 -9.24
C GLY A 206 4.45 -9.02 -10.14
N GLN A 207 4.01 -10.28 -10.25
CA GLN A 207 2.81 -10.65 -11.00
C GLN A 207 1.55 -9.99 -10.42
N TRP A 208 1.40 -9.96 -9.10
CA TRP A 208 0.28 -9.24 -8.48
C TRP A 208 0.27 -7.75 -8.85
N VAL A 209 1.44 -7.10 -8.89
CA VAL A 209 1.56 -5.69 -9.32
C VAL A 209 1.20 -5.53 -10.80
N ARG A 210 1.62 -6.45 -11.68
CA ARG A 210 1.21 -6.44 -13.10
C ARG A 210 -0.30 -6.52 -13.25
N ASP A 211 -0.94 -7.44 -12.51
CA ASP A 211 -2.39 -7.64 -12.55
C ASP A 211 -3.15 -6.42 -12.01
N MET A 212 -2.67 -5.84 -10.90
CA MET A 212 -3.25 -4.62 -10.33
C MET A 212 -3.10 -3.43 -11.29
N HIS A 213 -1.93 -3.25 -11.91
CA HIS A 213 -1.73 -2.21 -12.92
C HIS A 213 -2.64 -2.39 -14.13
N SER A 214 -2.85 -3.62 -14.63
CA SER A 214 -3.82 -3.88 -15.71
C SER A 214 -5.23 -3.51 -15.27
N THR A 215 -5.66 -3.96 -14.09
CA THR A 215 -6.98 -3.69 -13.53
C THR A 215 -7.23 -2.19 -13.37
N PHE A 216 -6.26 -1.46 -12.83
CA PHE A 216 -6.30 -0.01 -12.69
C PHE A 216 -6.46 0.69 -14.04
N ARG A 217 -5.70 0.28 -15.06
CA ARG A 217 -5.76 0.87 -16.40
C ARG A 217 -7.07 0.63 -17.12
N GLU A 218 -7.75 -0.46 -16.80
CA GLU A 218 -9.07 -0.78 -17.30
C GLU A 218 -10.20 -0.09 -16.50
N GLY A 219 -9.85 0.65 -15.44
CA GLY A 219 -10.82 1.30 -14.55
C GLY A 219 -11.54 0.32 -13.63
N GLY A 220 -11.04 -0.91 -13.49
CA GLY A 220 -11.63 -1.99 -12.69
C GLY A 220 -11.27 -1.94 -11.20
N HIS A 221 -10.44 -0.99 -10.77
CA HIS A 221 -10.05 -0.83 -9.37
C HIS A 221 -10.61 0.47 -8.78
N THR A 222 -11.18 0.38 -7.59
CA THR A 222 -11.60 1.54 -6.79
C THR A 222 -10.75 1.59 -5.52
N PRO A 223 -10.04 2.71 -5.29
CA PRO A 223 -9.23 2.86 -4.08
C PRO A 223 -10.05 2.65 -2.82
N GLN A 224 -9.49 1.90 -1.87
CA GLN A 224 -10.15 1.60 -0.61
C GLN A 224 -9.97 2.77 0.35
N ASP A 225 -11.08 3.42 0.71
CA ASP A 225 -11.08 4.35 1.85
C ASP A 225 -10.86 3.52 3.13
N PRO A 226 -9.91 3.91 4.00
CA PRO A 226 -9.82 3.30 5.31
C PRO A 226 -11.14 3.34 6.06
N GLY A 227 -12.08 4.25 5.78
CA GLY A 227 -13.40 4.26 6.40
C GLY A 227 -13.34 4.60 7.90
N PRO A 228 -14.46 4.52 8.63
CA PRO A 228 -14.51 4.89 10.04
C PRO A 228 -13.66 3.94 10.91
N MET A 229 -13.44 4.39 12.15
CA MET A 229 -12.77 3.61 13.20
C MET A 229 -13.35 2.20 13.29
N ALA A 230 -12.48 1.20 13.35
CA ALA A 230 -12.91 -0.18 13.50
C ALA A 230 -13.72 -0.37 14.81
N PRO A 231 -14.67 -1.32 14.85
CA PRO A 231 -15.35 -1.68 16.08
C PRO A 231 -14.33 -2.05 17.15
N HIS A 232 -14.54 -1.57 18.38
CA HIS A 232 -13.61 -1.80 19.48
C HIS A 232 -14.37 -2.04 20.79
N PHE A 233 -13.73 -2.75 21.70
CA PHE A 233 -14.29 -3.18 22.97
C PHE A 233 -13.65 -2.41 24.12
N HIS A 234 -14.47 -1.97 25.06
CA HIS A 234 -14.00 -1.45 26.35
C HIS A 234 -14.36 -2.46 27.43
N ALA A 235 -13.35 -2.89 28.18
CA ALA A 235 -13.58 -3.65 29.40
C ALA A 235 -14.16 -2.72 30.47
N ASP A 236 -15.20 -3.15 31.19
CA ASP A 236 -15.68 -2.39 32.33
C ASP A 236 -14.70 -2.45 33.50
N GLU A 237 -14.70 -1.41 34.35
CA GLU A 237 -13.83 -1.35 35.54
C GLU A 237 -14.14 -2.45 36.57
N SER A 238 -15.28 -3.15 36.42
CA SER A 238 -15.73 -4.24 37.29
C SER A 238 -15.19 -5.62 36.92
N GLY A 239 -14.64 -5.81 35.72
CA GLY A 239 -14.10 -7.09 35.25
C GLY A 239 -15.16 -8.18 35.01
N GLU A 240 -16.45 -7.84 34.99
CA GLU A 240 -17.57 -8.78 34.82
C GLU A 240 -18.17 -8.76 33.41
N GLY A 241 -17.78 -7.80 32.56
CA GLY A 241 -18.19 -7.72 31.16
C GLY A 241 -17.53 -6.55 30.42
N GLY A 242 -17.99 -6.31 29.20
CA GLY A 242 -17.66 -5.08 28.48
C GLY A 242 -18.54 -4.91 27.25
N TYR A 243 -18.39 -3.77 26.57
CA TYR A 243 -19.27 -3.37 25.49
C TYR A 243 -18.51 -3.20 24.18
N VAL A 244 -19.11 -3.71 23.09
CA VAL A 244 -18.62 -3.52 21.72
C VAL A 244 -19.24 -2.23 21.18
N HIS A 245 -18.41 -1.27 20.76
CA HIS A 245 -18.87 -0.11 20.01
C HIS A 245 -18.67 -0.35 18.52
N SER A 246 -19.73 -0.17 17.73
CA SER A 246 -19.67 -0.04 16.27
C SER A 246 -19.99 1.41 15.88
N HIS A 247 -19.22 1.96 14.94
CA HIS A 247 -19.48 3.27 14.35
C HIS A 247 -20.20 3.10 13.01
N ASP A 248 -21.41 2.54 13.02
CA ASP A 248 -22.30 2.54 11.84
C ASP A 248 -23.29 3.70 11.95
N GLU A 249 -23.50 4.40 10.83
CA GLU A 249 -24.33 5.60 10.73
C GLU A 249 -25.77 5.37 11.20
N GLY A 250 -26.19 6.21 12.14
CA GLY A 250 -27.56 6.26 12.64
C GLY A 250 -27.64 7.20 13.82
N GLU A 251 -27.55 8.51 13.59
CA GLU A 251 -28.03 9.48 14.58
C GLU A 251 -29.49 9.13 14.94
N PRO A 252 -29.84 8.88 16.21
CA PRO A 252 -31.22 8.97 16.60
C PRO A 252 -31.57 10.45 16.56
N ALA A 253 -32.44 10.83 15.63
CA ALA A 253 -33.02 12.17 15.60
C ALA A 253 -33.52 12.54 17.01
N HIS A 254 -32.85 13.51 17.63
CA HIS A 254 -33.34 14.12 18.86
C HIS A 254 -34.64 14.87 18.54
N GLN A 255 -35.78 14.27 18.87
CA GLN A 255 -37.04 15.01 18.97
C GLN A 255 -37.06 15.75 20.31
N HIS A 256 -37.20 17.08 20.22
CA HIS A 256 -37.46 17.97 21.35
C HIS A 256 -38.87 17.77 21.93
#